data_AF-A0A6V8P4A4-F1
#
_entry.id   AF-A0A6V8P4A4-F1
#
_cell.length_a   1.000
_cell.length_b   1.000
_cell.length_c   1.000
_cell.angle_alpha   90.00
_cell.angle_beta   90.00
_cell.angle_gamma   90.00
#
_symmetry.space_group_name_H-M   'P 1'
#
loop_
_entity.id
_entity.type
_entity.pdbx_description
1 polymer ?
#
loop_
_entity_poly.entity_id
_entity_poly.type
_entity_poly.pdbx_seq_one_letter_code
_entity_poly.pdbx_strand_id
1 'polypeptide(L)'
;ELKESQNMVIGANRDNFHMVNANVGRDFQVDKWEDFTYPVWGDKCSKCANELEFKRGIEVGHIFQLGTKYSKSLGATFIDEDGQSQNFVMGCFGIGVTRLLASIIEQKHDERGIIWPVSVAPFQVIILLLNPTNNRQREAAEHLYEIFQKHGLEVLLDDRDERAGVKFTDAELLVIPFICLI
;
A
#
# COMPACT_ATOMS: atom_id res chain seq x y z
N GLU A 1 7.73 -30.01 -13.02
CA GLU A 1 9.11 -30.54 -13.08
C GLU A 1 9.24 -31.95 -12.50
N LEU A 2 8.84 -32.21 -11.26
CA LEU A 2 9.04 -33.52 -10.61
C LEU A 2 8.31 -34.70 -11.25
N LYS A 3 7.19 -34.46 -11.93
CA LYS A 3 6.37 -35.53 -12.56
C LYS A 3 7.14 -36.33 -13.62
N GLU A 4 8.09 -35.69 -14.30
CA GLU A 4 8.91 -36.31 -15.36
C GLU A 4 10.31 -36.67 -14.87
N SER A 5 10.62 -36.37 -13.60
CA SER A 5 11.93 -36.63 -13.02
C SER A 5 12.13 -38.13 -12.77
N GLN A 6 13.31 -38.63 -13.11
CA GLN A 6 13.73 -40.00 -12.87
C GLN A 6 14.98 -40.02 -12.00
N ASN A 7 15.21 -41.15 -11.34
CA ASN A 7 16.41 -41.39 -10.54
C ASN A 7 16.69 -40.31 -9.48
N MET A 8 15.64 -39.90 -8.78
CA MET A 8 15.70 -38.85 -7.77
C MET A 8 16.53 -39.27 -6.56
N VAL A 9 17.04 -38.27 -5.83
CA VAL A 9 17.63 -38.46 -4.51
C VAL A 9 16.61 -38.04 -3.47
N ILE A 10 16.23 -38.95 -2.58
CA ILE A 10 15.26 -38.70 -1.51
C ILE A 10 15.83 -39.11 -0.15
N GLY A 11 15.25 -38.62 0.94
CA GLY A 11 15.59 -39.07 2.28
C GLY A 11 15.28 -40.55 2.48
N ALA A 12 16.15 -41.30 3.15
CA ALA A 12 15.96 -42.73 3.40
C ALA A 12 15.14 -43.05 4.66
N ASN A 13 14.51 -42.03 5.29
CA ASN A 13 13.85 -42.14 6.59
C ASN A 13 14.74 -42.75 7.70
N ARG A 14 16.06 -42.53 7.59
CA ARG A 14 17.06 -42.91 8.59
C ARG A 14 18.13 -41.81 8.65
N ASP A 15 18.47 -41.41 9.87
CA ASP A 15 19.47 -40.36 10.12
C ASP A 15 20.76 -40.61 9.34
N ASN A 16 21.22 -39.59 8.64
CA ASN A 16 22.45 -39.59 7.84
C ASN A 16 22.44 -40.53 6.61
N PHE A 17 21.27 -40.94 6.10
CA PHE A 17 21.17 -41.72 4.86
C PHE A 17 20.19 -41.12 3.84
N HIS A 18 20.53 -41.30 2.56
CA HIS A 18 19.70 -40.94 1.41
C HIS A 18 19.55 -42.15 0.48
N MET A 19 18.42 -42.22 -0.22
CA MET A 19 18.20 -43.17 -1.30
C MET A 19 18.45 -42.46 -2.63
N VAL A 20 19.31 -43.03 -3.46
CA VAL A 20 19.60 -42.54 -4.82
C VAL A 20 18.85 -43.39 -5.84
N ASN A 21 18.67 -42.84 -7.04
CA ASN A 21 17.96 -43.49 -8.13
C ASN A 21 16.50 -43.86 -7.80
N ALA A 22 15.82 -43.06 -6.97
CA ALA A 22 14.42 -43.26 -6.61
C ALA A 22 13.48 -42.88 -7.79
N ASN A 23 12.45 -43.68 -8.04
CA ASN A 23 11.52 -43.51 -9.15
C ASN A 23 10.06 -43.65 -8.69
N VAL A 24 9.21 -42.74 -9.16
CA VAL A 24 7.75 -42.81 -8.96
C VAL A 24 7.21 -44.11 -9.55
N GLY A 25 6.28 -44.76 -8.85
CA GLY A 25 5.66 -46.02 -9.27
C GLY A 25 6.44 -47.26 -8.85
N ARG A 26 7.78 -47.20 -8.81
CA ARG A 26 8.64 -48.29 -8.33
C ARG A 26 8.92 -48.20 -6.83
N ASP A 27 9.40 -47.05 -6.35
CA ASP A 27 9.88 -46.91 -4.98
C ASP A 27 8.89 -46.15 -4.07
N PHE A 28 8.05 -45.30 -4.66
CA PHE A 28 6.98 -44.60 -3.95
C PHE A 28 5.83 -44.24 -4.90
N GLN A 29 4.66 -43.97 -4.33
CA GLN A 29 3.46 -43.54 -5.07
C GLN A 29 3.17 -42.07 -4.78
N VAL A 30 2.54 -41.38 -5.75
CA VAL A 30 2.09 -39.99 -5.60
C VAL A 30 0.58 -39.98 -5.81
N ASP A 31 -0.16 -39.60 -4.77
CA ASP A 31 -1.63 -39.58 -4.82
C ASP A 31 -2.14 -38.45 -5.72
N LYS A 32 -1.48 -37.29 -5.68
CA LYS A 32 -1.89 -36.10 -6.43
C LYS A 32 -0.68 -35.24 -6.80
N TRP A 33 -0.68 -34.73 -8.02
CA TRP A 33 0.26 -33.71 -8.48
C TRP A 33 -0.44 -32.36 -8.46
N GLU A 34 0.15 -31.40 -7.77
CA GLU A 34 -0.33 -30.02 -7.65
C GLU A 34 0.84 -29.04 -7.60
N ASP A 35 0.54 -27.75 -7.71
CA ASP A 35 1.54 -26.69 -7.58
C ASP A 35 1.80 -26.36 -6.10
N PHE A 36 3.03 -26.65 -5.66
CA PHE A 36 3.51 -26.43 -4.29
C PHE A 36 4.77 -25.56 -4.25
N THR A 37 5.20 -25.03 -5.39
CA THR A 37 6.44 -24.27 -5.51
C THR A 37 6.13 -22.78 -5.61
N TYR A 38 7.02 -21.96 -5.07
CA TYR A 38 7.00 -20.54 -5.39
C TYR A 38 7.61 -20.32 -6.77
N PRO A 39 7.07 -19.37 -7.55
CA PRO A 39 7.70 -18.99 -8.80
C PRO A 39 9.07 -18.36 -8.54
N VAL A 40 10.01 -18.58 -9.45
CA VAL A 40 11.36 -18.03 -9.41
C VAL A 40 11.63 -17.14 -10.63
N TRP A 41 12.74 -16.39 -10.59
CA TRP A 41 13.17 -15.59 -11.74
C TRP A 41 13.40 -16.48 -12.98
N GLY A 42 12.84 -16.07 -14.11
CA GLY A 42 12.88 -16.83 -15.36
C GLY A 42 11.67 -17.74 -15.59
N ASP A 43 10.83 -17.96 -14.57
CA ASP A 43 9.56 -18.66 -14.76
C ASP A 43 8.64 -17.89 -15.70
N LYS A 44 7.80 -18.63 -16.42
CA LYS A 44 6.85 -18.06 -17.39
C LYS A 44 5.45 -18.02 -16.82
N CYS A 45 4.73 -16.95 -17.13
CA CYS A 45 3.32 -16.82 -16.83
C CYS A 45 2.51 -17.93 -17.53
N SER A 46 1.70 -18.66 -16.78
CA SER A 46 0.85 -19.74 -17.30
C SER A 46 -0.26 -19.28 -18.27
N LYS A 47 -0.53 -17.98 -18.36
CA LYS A 47 -1.55 -17.41 -19.25
C LYS A 47 -0.99 -16.81 -20.54
N CYS A 48 0.14 -16.12 -20.47
CA CYS A 48 0.70 -15.38 -21.60
C CYS A 48 2.12 -15.79 -22.01
N ALA A 49 2.75 -16.73 -21.30
CA ALA A 49 4.10 -17.24 -21.53
C ALA A 49 5.25 -16.22 -21.43
N ASN A 50 4.98 -14.97 -21.03
CA ASN A 50 6.01 -13.99 -20.71
C ASN A 50 6.73 -14.35 -19.40
N GLU A 51 7.97 -13.91 -19.26
CA GLU A 51 8.74 -14.09 -18.02
C GLU A 51 8.11 -13.30 -16.86
N LEU A 52 8.12 -13.90 -15.67
CA LEU A 52 7.66 -13.27 -14.45
C LEU A 52 8.68 -12.25 -13.94
N GLU A 53 8.21 -11.04 -13.66
CA GLU A 53 8.98 -9.98 -13.01
C GLU A 53 8.56 -9.87 -11.53
N PHE A 54 9.53 -9.80 -10.62
CA PHE A 54 9.27 -9.66 -9.20
C PHE A 54 9.54 -8.22 -8.74
N LYS A 55 8.55 -7.63 -8.07
CA LYS A 55 8.67 -6.31 -7.43
C LYS A 55 8.27 -6.42 -5.97
N ARG A 56 8.83 -5.53 -5.15
CA ARG A 56 8.37 -5.36 -3.77
C ARG A 56 7.18 -4.40 -3.78
N GLY A 57 6.16 -4.75 -3.02
CA GLY A 57 4.96 -3.94 -2.86
C GLY A 57 4.51 -3.92 -1.41
N ILE A 58 3.86 -2.84 -1.01
CA ILE A 58 3.18 -2.74 0.27
C ILE A 58 1.68 -2.92 -0.01
N GLU A 59 1.07 -3.90 0.63
CA GLU A 59 -0.38 -4.11 0.52
C GLU A 59 -1.11 -3.01 1.30
N VAL A 60 -1.70 -2.05 0.58
CA VAL A 60 -2.50 -0.94 1.17
C VAL A 60 -4.00 -1.26 1.24
N GLY A 61 -4.44 -2.31 0.55
CA GLY A 61 -5.83 -2.75 0.58
C GLY A 61 -6.00 -4.14 -0.03
N HIS A 62 -7.14 -4.74 0.26
CA HIS A 62 -7.50 -6.09 -0.16
C HIS A 62 -8.99 -6.17 -0.40
N ILE A 63 -9.38 -6.89 -1.46
CA ILE A 63 -10.76 -7.20 -1.78
C ILE A 63 -10.97 -8.72 -1.77
N PHE A 64 -12.04 -9.19 -1.16
CA PHE A 64 -12.36 -10.61 -1.10
C PHE A 64 -13.78 -10.89 -1.57
N GLN A 65 -13.93 -11.93 -2.38
CA GLN A 65 -15.22 -12.58 -2.62
C GLN A 65 -15.41 -13.65 -1.54
N LEU A 66 -16.20 -13.34 -0.52
CA LEU A 66 -16.45 -14.24 0.61
C LEU A 66 -17.48 -15.33 0.27
N GLY A 67 -18.25 -15.11 -0.80
CA GLY A 67 -19.32 -16.01 -1.20
C GLY A 67 -20.35 -16.13 -0.09
N THR A 68 -20.74 -17.36 0.23
CA THR A 68 -21.75 -17.65 1.27
C THR A 68 -21.15 -18.12 2.59
N LYS A 69 -19.83 -18.01 2.78
CA LYS A 69 -19.13 -18.55 3.95
C LYS A 69 -19.74 -18.06 5.27
N TYR A 70 -19.92 -16.74 5.40
CA TYR A 70 -20.42 -16.12 6.62
C TYR A 70 -21.95 -16.18 6.72
N SER A 71 -22.65 -15.88 5.63
CA SER A 71 -24.12 -15.92 5.59
C SER A 71 -24.67 -17.29 5.98
N LYS A 72 -24.07 -18.39 5.50
CA LYS A 72 -24.44 -19.75 5.93
C LYS A 72 -24.21 -19.98 7.42
N SER A 73 -23.05 -19.57 7.95
CA SER A 73 -22.72 -19.80 9.37
C SER A 73 -23.55 -18.97 10.34
N LEU A 74 -24.03 -17.79 9.91
CA LEU A 74 -24.76 -16.83 10.73
C LEU A 74 -26.27 -16.84 10.48
N GLY A 75 -26.74 -17.65 9.51
CA GLY A 75 -28.16 -17.71 9.14
C GLY A 75 -28.67 -16.44 8.44
N ALA A 76 -27.81 -15.71 7.73
CA ALA A 76 -28.21 -14.50 7.02
C ALA A 76 -28.78 -14.84 5.64
N THR A 77 -30.11 -14.81 5.51
CA THR A 77 -30.82 -15.21 4.28
C THR A 77 -31.77 -14.13 3.76
N PHE A 78 -32.16 -14.25 2.50
CA PHE A 78 -33.20 -13.47 1.83
C PHE A 78 -34.12 -14.40 1.02
N ILE A 79 -35.30 -13.92 0.63
CA ILE A 79 -36.19 -14.62 -0.31
C ILE A 79 -35.90 -14.11 -1.71
N ASP A 80 -35.55 -15.00 -2.63
CA ASP A 80 -35.30 -14.67 -4.03
C ASP A 80 -36.60 -14.49 -4.84
N GLU A 81 -36.46 -14.23 -6.15
CA GLU A 81 -37.57 -14.01 -7.07
C GLU A 81 -38.48 -15.25 -7.27
N ASP A 82 -37.97 -16.45 -7.00
CA ASP A 82 -38.71 -17.71 -7.06
C ASP A 82 -39.36 -18.07 -5.72
N GLY A 83 -39.26 -17.19 -4.71
CA GLY A 83 -39.80 -17.40 -3.37
C GLY A 83 -38.97 -18.35 -2.51
N GLN A 84 -37.72 -18.64 -2.89
CA GLN A 84 -36.83 -19.54 -2.16
C GLN A 84 -35.91 -18.78 -1.20
N SER A 85 -35.62 -19.38 -0.04
CA SER A 85 -34.67 -18.82 0.92
C SER A 85 -33.24 -19.08 0.46
N GLN A 86 -32.50 -18.00 0.19
CA GLN A 86 -31.11 -18.02 -0.25
C GLN A 86 -30.20 -17.33 0.77
N ASN A 87 -28.95 -17.79 0.86
CA ASN A 87 -27.94 -17.10 1.65
C ASN A 87 -27.39 -15.89 0.89
N PHE A 88 -27.12 -14.79 1.59
CA PHE A 88 -26.46 -13.65 0.96
C PHE A 88 -25.08 -14.02 0.40
N VAL A 89 -24.80 -13.60 -0.83
CA VAL A 89 -23.45 -13.63 -1.41
C VAL A 89 -22.72 -12.37 -0.96
N MET A 90 -21.57 -12.55 -0.32
CA MET A 90 -20.85 -11.47 0.36
C MET A 90 -19.51 -11.17 -0.31
N GLY A 91 -19.16 -9.89 -0.33
CA GLY A 91 -17.81 -9.40 -0.57
C GLY A 91 -17.34 -8.54 0.60
N CYS A 92 -16.04 -8.41 0.78
CA CYS A 92 -15.48 -7.42 1.70
C CYS A 92 -14.31 -6.67 1.05
N PHE A 93 -14.14 -5.42 1.49
CA PHE A 93 -13.19 -4.46 0.94
C PHE A 93 -12.51 -3.76 2.09
N GLY A 94 -11.18 -3.82 2.16
CA GLY A 94 -10.40 -3.22 3.22
C GLY A 94 -9.30 -2.33 2.66
N ILE A 95 -9.11 -1.16 3.27
CA ILE A 95 -7.98 -0.26 3.01
C ILE A 95 -7.35 0.07 4.36
N GLY A 96 -6.04 -0.13 4.47
CA GLY A 96 -5.28 0.22 5.68
C GLY A 96 -4.96 1.71 5.67
N VAL A 97 -5.85 2.56 6.16
CA VAL A 97 -5.70 4.04 6.11
C VAL A 97 -4.38 4.52 6.72
N THR A 98 -4.01 4.02 7.91
CA THR A 98 -2.74 4.37 8.56
C THR A 98 -1.52 3.85 7.81
N ARG A 99 -1.63 2.64 7.24
CA ARG A 99 -0.58 2.05 6.39
C ARG A 99 -0.43 2.84 5.08
N LEU A 100 -1.51 3.36 4.52
CA LEU A 100 -1.49 4.16 3.30
C LEU A 100 -0.67 5.42 3.50
N LEU A 101 -0.82 6.12 4.64
CA LEU A 101 -0.01 7.28 4.98
C LEU A 101 1.49 6.96 4.96
N ALA A 102 1.90 5.89 5.67
CA ALA A 102 3.29 5.44 5.68
C ALA A 102 3.77 5.02 4.28
N SER A 103 2.91 4.39 3.49
CA SER A 103 3.25 3.96 2.12
C SER A 103 3.42 5.15 1.16
N ILE A 104 2.68 6.23 1.36
CA ILE A 104 2.85 7.47 0.60
C ILE A 104 4.23 8.05 0.89
N ILE A 105 4.62 8.14 2.16
CA ILE A 105 5.95 8.63 2.57
C ILE A 105 7.05 7.73 1.97
N GLU A 106 6.91 6.40 2.09
CA GLU A 106 7.88 5.45 1.52
C GLU A 106 8.08 5.65 0.01
N GLN A 107 7.03 5.97 -0.74
CA GLN A 107 7.14 6.21 -2.19
C GLN A 107 7.47 7.65 -2.57
N LYS A 108 7.23 8.61 -1.68
CA LYS A 108 7.34 10.05 -1.94
C LYS A 108 8.19 10.69 -0.85
N HIS A 109 9.49 10.46 -0.93
CA HIS A 109 10.48 11.13 -0.10
C HIS A 109 11.77 11.34 -0.89
N ASP A 110 12.62 12.22 -0.40
CA ASP A 110 14.00 12.40 -0.83
C ASP A 110 14.93 12.49 0.38
N GLU A 111 16.18 12.90 0.17
CA GLU A 111 17.18 13.07 1.24
C GLU A 111 16.80 14.18 2.24
N ARG A 112 15.87 15.07 1.89
CA ARG A 112 15.45 16.22 2.71
C ARG A 112 14.16 15.95 3.47
N GLY A 113 13.37 14.94 3.08
CA GLY A 113 12.22 14.49 3.85
C GLY A 113 11.07 13.98 3.00
N ILE A 114 9.87 14.11 3.54
CA ILE A 114 8.62 13.69 2.91
C ILE A 114 8.35 14.58 1.70
N ILE A 115 7.71 14.08 0.64
CA ILE A 115 7.16 14.88 -0.45
C ILE A 115 5.65 14.62 -0.49
N TRP A 116 4.87 15.48 0.16
CA TRP A 116 3.43 15.29 0.23
C TRP A 116 2.76 15.48 -1.15
N PRO A 117 1.95 14.52 -1.61
CA PRO A 117 0.95 14.82 -2.65
C PRO A 117 -0.04 15.85 -2.12
N VAL A 118 -0.38 16.85 -2.95
CA VAL A 118 -1.28 17.97 -2.56
C VAL A 118 -2.61 17.49 -1.97
N SER A 119 -3.12 16.34 -2.40
CA SER A 119 -4.40 15.77 -1.94
C SER A 119 -4.39 15.23 -0.50
N VAL A 120 -3.21 15.03 0.10
CA VAL A 120 -3.06 14.47 1.45
C VAL A 120 -2.09 15.27 2.32
N ALA A 121 -1.58 16.39 1.80
CA ALA A 121 -0.75 17.29 2.57
C ALA A 121 -1.58 17.89 3.73
N PRO A 122 -0.99 18.12 4.91
CA PRO A 122 -1.72 18.68 6.06
C PRO A 122 -2.20 20.11 5.81
N PHE A 123 -1.46 20.85 4.98
CA PHE A 123 -1.85 22.11 4.38
C PHE A 123 -1.31 22.13 2.96
N GLN A 124 -1.95 22.90 2.08
CA GLN A 124 -1.53 23.03 0.69
C GLN A 124 -0.51 24.17 0.54
N VAL A 125 -0.71 25.26 1.28
CA VAL A 125 0.13 26.47 1.22
C VAL A 125 0.58 26.86 2.63
N ILE A 126 1.85 27.25 2.78
CA ILE A 126 2.35 27.96 3.96
C ILE A 126 2.78 29.36 3.57
N ILE A 127 2.28 30.37 4.29
CA ILE A 127 2.68 31.78 4.16
C ILE A 127 3.65 32.08 5.30
N LEU A 128 4.88 32.46 4.97
CA LEU A 128 5.90 32.86 5.94
C LEU A 128 5.99 34.39 5.99
N LEU A 129 5.57 34.97 7.12
CA LEU A 129 5.75 36.39 7.42
C LEU A 129 7.17 36.60 7.95
N LEU A 130 8.08 37.14 7.12
CA LEU A 130 9.51 37.20 7.44
C LEU A 130 9.88 38.34 8.39
N ASN A 131 9.13 39.46 8.37
CA ASN A 131 9.30 40.55 9.34
C ASN A 131 7.95 40.93 9.98
N PRO A 132 7.61 40.35 11.14
CA PRO A 132 6.33 40.60 11.81
C PRO A 132 6.19 42.03 12.35
N THR A 133 7.29 42.79 12.48
CA THR A 133 7.22 44.20 12.90
C THR A 133 6.81 45.14 11.77
N ASN A 134 6.85 44.69 10.51
CA ASN A 134 6.46 45.48 9.35
C ASN A 134 4.96 45.37 9.08
N ASN A 135 4.20 46.44 9.36
CA ASN A 135 2.75 46.49 9.14
C ASN A 135 2.33 46.13 7.71
N ARG A 136 3.08 46.58 6.70
CA ARG A 136 2.74 46.29 5.30
C ARG A 136 2.86 44.80 4.98
N GLN A 137 3.84 44.12 5.55
CA GLN A 137 4.00 42.68 5.38
C GLN A 137 2.91 41.91 6.12
N ARG A 138 2.55 42.33 7.34
CA ARG A 138 1.43 41.74 8.08
C ARG A 138 0.12 41.82 7.31
N GLU A 139 -0.25 43.03 6.88
CA GLU A 139 -1.49 43.25 6.10
C GLU A 139 -1.49 42.43 4.80
N ALA A 140 -0.35 42.34 4.11
CA ALA A 140 -0.23 41.52 2.89
C ALA A 140 -0.38 40.02 3.17
N ALA A 141 0.24 39.51 4.24
CA ALA A 141 0.16 38.10 4.62
C ALA A 141 -1.27 37.70 5.04
N GLU A 142 -1.93 38.52 5.86
CA GLU A 142 -3.33 38.33 6.26
C GLU A 142 -4.27 38.37 5.05
N HIS A 143 -4.10 39.36 4.15
CA HIS A 143 -4.92 39.47 2.95
C HIS A 143 -4.76 38.26 2.00
N LEU A 144 -3.53 37.76 1.81
CA LEU A 144 -3.29 36.56 1.01
C LEU A 144 -3.88 35.31 1.66
N TYR A 145 -3.74 35.18 2.97
CA TYR A 145 -4.35 34.11 3.75
C TYR A 145 -5.87 34.06 3.53
N GLU A 146 -6.55 35.20 3.66
CA GLU A 146 -7.99 35.32 3.40
C GLU A 146 -8.36 34.98 1.95
N ILE A 147 -7.60 35.47 0.97
CA ILE A 147 -7.83 35.16 -0.46
C ILE A 147 -7.74 33.65 -0.70
N PHE A 148 -6.68 33.00 -0.23
CA PHE A 148 -6.47 31.58 -0.45
C PHE A 148 -7.55 30.74 0.24
N GLN A 149 -7.91 31.07 1.48
CA GLN A 149 -9.01 30.39 2.16
C GLN A 149 -10.35 30.58 1.46
N LYS A 150 -10.64 31.77 0.92
CA LYS A 150 -11.85 32.04 0.14
C LYS A 150 -11.93 31.19 -1.14
N HIS A 151 -10.78 30.77 -1.68
CA HIS A 151 -10.71 29.85 -2.82
C HIS A 151 -10.67 28.38 -2.40
N GLY A 152 -10.86 28.07 -1.11
CA GLY A 152 -10.95 26.71 -0.58
C GLY A 152 -9.60 26.04 -0.35
N LEU A 153 -8.50 26.79 -0.32
CA LEU A 153 -7.18 26.25 -0.01
C LEU A 153 -7.00 26.09 1.51
N GLU A 154 -6.35 25.00 1.91
CA GLU A 154 -5.87 24.83 3.29
C GLU A 154 -4.52 25.53 3.44
N VAL A 155 -4.50 26.59 4.24
CA VAL A 155 -3.36 27.50 4.36
C VAL A 155 -2.89 27.57 5.80
N LEU A 156 -1.57 27.49 6.00
CA LEU A 156 -0.90 27.79 7.25
C LEU A 156 -0.24 29.17 7.16
N LEU A 157 -0.57 30.08 8.07
CA LEU A 157 0.14 31.36 8.20
C LEU A 157 1.13 31.26 9.37
N ASP A 158 2.43 31.41 9.10
CA ASP A 158 3.48 31.50 10.12
C ASP A 158 3.77 32.97 10.44
N ASP A 159 2.98 33.51 11.36
CA ASP A 159 3.05 34.88 11.88
C ASP A 159 3.88 35.01 13.17
N ARG A 160 4.54 33.92 13.61
CA ARG A 160 5.33 33.89 14.85
C ARG A 160 6.41 34.96 14.88
N ASP A 161 6.71 35.50 16.06
CA ASP A 161 7.84 36.40 16.27
C ASP A 161 9.17 35.61 16.38
N GLU A 162 9.56 35.02 15.26
CA GLU A 162 10.75 34.17 15.14
C GLU A 162 11.62 34.62 13.97
N ARG A 163 12.91 34.28 14.06
CA ARG A 163 13.86 34.58 12.98
C ARG A 163 13.48 33.84 11.71
N ALA A 164 13.62 34.50 10.56
CA ALA A 164 13.32 33.91 9.25
C ALA A 164 13.97 32.53 9.05
N GLY A 165 15.22 32.34 9.48
CA GLY A 165 15.89 31.04 9.40
C GLY A 165 15.16 29.91 10.14
N VAL A 166 14.59 30.18 11.32
CA VAL A 166 13.80 29.19 12.08
C VAL A 166 12.52 28.86 11.32
N LYS A 167 11.84 29.87 10.78
CA LYS A 167 10.62 29.67 9.97
C LYS A 167 10.89 28.82 8.73
N PHE A 168 12.00 29.06 8.02
CA PHE A 168 12.40 28.24 6.88
C PHE A 168 12.67 26.80 7.28
N THR A 169 13.41 26.57 8.36
CA THR A 169 13.66 25.20 8.86
C THR A 169 12.37 24.48 9.24
N ASP A 170 11.44 25.14 9.92
CA ASP A 170 10.15 24.53 10.26
C ASP A 170 9.30 24.25 9.01
N ALA A 171 9.28 25.16 8.03
CA ALA A 171 8.56 24.96 6.77
C ALA A 171 9.14 23.80 5.95
N GLU A 172 10.48 23.66 5.93
CA GLU A 172 11.17 22.53 5.32
C GLU A 172 10.84 21.20 6.04
N LEU A 173 10.68 21.20 7.36
CA LEU A 173 10.28 20.00 8.12
C LEU A 173 8.82 19.59 7.88
N LEU A 174 7.91 20.56 7.75
CA LEU A 174 6.49 20.30 7.48
C LEU A 174 6.24 19.85 6.03
N VAL A 175 7.13 20.24 5.11
CA VAL A 175 7.11 19.95 3.67
C VAL A 175 5.76 20.29 3.02
N ILE A 176 5.21 21.44 3.37
CA ILE A 176 3.98 21.93 2.75
C ILE A 176 4.25 22.24 1.27
N PRO A 177 3.41 21.77 0.32
CA PRO A 177 3.73 21.80 -1.12
C PRO A 177 4.08 23.17 -1.70
N PHE A 178 3.45 24.24 -1.21
CA PHE A 178 3.69 25.60 -1.69
C PHE A 178 4.08 26.54 -0.55
N ILE A 179 5.18 27.27 -0.72
CA ILE A 179 5.65 28.27 0.23
C ILE A 179 5.49 29.67 -0.39
N CYS A 180 4.79 30.55 0.30
CA CYS A 180 4.66 31.97 -0.03
C CYS A 180 5.45 32.79 0.99
N LEU A 181 6.33 33.68 0.52
CA LEU A 181 7.20 34.50 1.37
C LEU A 181 6.73 35.95 1.35
N ILE A 182 6.53 36.55 2.52
CA ILE A 182 6.05 37.93 2.70
C ILE A 182 7.00 38.73 3.58
#